data_AF-A0AAN8ICW4-F1
#
_entry.id   AF-A0AAN8ICW4-F1
#
_cell.length_a   1.000
_cell.length_b   1.000
_cell.length_c   1.000
_cell.angle_alpha   90.00
_cell.angle_beta   90.00
_cell.angle_gamma   90.00
#
_symmetry.space_group_name_H-M   'P 1'
#
loop_
_entity.id
_entity.type
_entity.pdbx_description
1 polymer ?
#
loop_
_entity_poly.entity_id
_entity_poly.type
_entity_poly.pdbx_seq_one_letter_code
_entity_poly.pdbx_strand_id
1 'polypeptide(L)'
;MRLNEIPKGAFSGIGNDFGVKIQFHRTPVQRVHSSAFRHAHNIRELTISGSDLALSRHAFASITQLDFLTITGVTVIEPQLFTNSTRFHIVHLKEVNCEIPPRAFEDLAHVHQVLIQRSRISTISTDAFTGMSTVETVELFDNQIGMIAARAFASIINLGRIRIARNHIDTLQTVESLLSSAVQTRVEENTIECGCDLLWMTAHEDRRLADVNYCGANGVHRTVRTYLRQYCYRTKPTLTSTTSSEASFVVTNHDRMLGQPEAPNSIASYRLSVYTIVSVVGFLLL
;
A
#
# COMPACT_ATOMS: atom_id res chain seq x y z
N MET A 1 -39.09 -12.07 -1.59
CA MET A 1 -37.80 -12.67 -1.19
C MET A 1 -36.75 -11.57 -1.28
N ARG A 2 -36.10 -11.16 -0.18
CA ARG A 2 -34.98 -10.21 -0.25
C ARG A 2 -33.73 -11.00 -0.65
N LEU A 3 -33.10 -10.62 -1.77
CA LEU A 3 -31.86 -11.23 -2.22
C LEU A 3 -30.70 -10.70 -1.35
N ASN A 4 -30.48 -11.34 -0.21
CA ASN A 4 -29.42 -10.95 0.73
C ASN A 4 -28.06 -11.58 0.37
N GLU A 5 -28.05 -12.54 -0.56
CA GLU A 5 -26.83 -13.26 -0.94
C GLU A 5 -26.84 -13.51 -2.44
N ILE A 6 -25.65 -13.51 -3.04
CA ILE A 6 -25.41 -14.04 -4.39
C ILE A 6 -24.91 -15.48 -4.21
N PRO A 7 -25.76 -16.49 -4.46
CA PRO A 7 -25.42 -17.87 -4.15
C PRO A 7 -24.33 -18.42 -5.07
N LYS A 8 -23.75 -19.55 -4.65
CA LYS A 8 -22.73 -20.27 -5.43
C LYS A 8 -23.24 -20.54 -6.85
N GLY A 9 -22.44 -20.16 -7.83
CA GLY A 9 -22.72 -20.39 -9.25
C GLY A 9 -23.86 -19.56 -9.84
N ALA A 10 -24.41 -18.57 -9.14
CA ALA A 10 -25.56 -17.77 -9.60
C ALA A 10 -25.40 -17.17 -11.02
N PHE A 11 -24.17 -16.75 -11.34
CA PHE A 11 -23.79 -16.17 -12.63
C PHE A 11 -22.65 -16.97 -13.29
N SER A 12 -22.47 -18.22 -12.90
CA SER A 12 -21.40 -19.05 -13.46
C SER A 12 -21.64 -19.28 -14.94
N GLY A 13 -20.64 -19.01 -15.78
CA GLY A 13 -20.74 -19.21 -17.23
C GLY A 13 -21.73 -18.27 -17.93
N ILE A 14 -22.15 -17.17 -17.30
CA ILE A 14 -23.05 -16.21 -17.94
C ILE A 14 -22.42 -15.64 -19.22
N GLY A 15 -23.20 -15.64 -20.30
CA GLY A 15 -22.73 -15.31 -21.64
C GLY A 15 -23.82 -14.76 -22.56
N ASN A 16 -23.44 -13.80 -23.39
CA ASN A 16 -24.14 -13.35 -24.61
C ASN A 16 -23.12 -12.84 -25.64
N ASP A 17 -23.54 -12.52 -26.87
CA ASP A 17 -22.64 -12.06 -27.94
C ASP A 17 -22.08 -10.63 -27.72
N PHE A 18 -22.70 -9.83 -26.86
CA PHE A 18 -22.46 -8.37 -26.76
C PHE A 18 -21.79 -7.92 -25.45
N GLY A 19 -21.38 -8.88 -24.60
CA GLY A 19 -20.94 -8.57 -23.24
C GLY A 19 -22.10 -8.23 -22.30
N VAL A 20 -21.87 -8.42 -21.01
CA VAL A 20 -22.88 -8.25 -19.97
C VAL A 20 -22.42 -7.22 -18.95
N LYS A 21 -23.31 -6.30 -18.59
CA LYS A 21 -23.18 -5.40 -17.46
C LYS A 21 -24.12 -5.85 -16.35
N ILE A 22 -23.59 -6.10 -15.15
CA ILE A 22 -24.38 -6.52 -13.98
C ILE A 22 -24.17 -5.51 -12.85
N GLN A 23 -25.27 -5.04 -12.28
CA GLN A 23 -25.25 -4.00 -11.24
C GLN A 23 -26.16 -4.38 -10.07
N PHE A 24 -25.55 -4.54 -8.88
CA PHE A 24 -26.22 -4.70 -7.60
C PHE A 24 -26.08 -3.41 -6.81
N HIS A 25 -26.93 -2.42 -7.12
CA HIS A 25 -26.95 -1.14 -6.42
C HIS A 25 -28.06 -1.11 -5.39
N ARG A 26 -27.77 -0.60 -4.18
CA ARG A 26 -28.76 -0.48 -3.08
C ARG A 26 -29.43 -1.81 -2.75
N THR A 27 -28.70 -2.92 -2.89
CA THR A 27 -29.18 -4.25 -2.54
C THR A 27 -28.77 -4.61 -1.11
N PRO A 28 -29.57 -5.39 -0.36
CA PRO A 28 -29.17 -5.89 0.96
C PRO A 28 -28.16 -7.05 0.85
N VAL A 29 -27.37 -7.12 -0.22
CA VAL A 29 -26.41 -8.21 -0.44
C VAL A 29 -25.33 -8.11 0.62
N GLN A 30 -25.25 -9.14 1.44
CA GLN A 30 -24.27 -9.31 2.51
C GLN A 30 -23.21 -10.33 2.15
N ARG A 31 -23.43 -11.17 1.13
CA ARG A 31 -22.46 -12.20 0.74
C ARG A 31 -22.45 -12.46 -0.76
N VAL A 32 -21.25 -12.52 -1.32
CA VAL A 32 -20.98 -13.16 -2.62
C VAL A 32 -20.33 -14.51 -2.33
N HIS A 33 -21.05 -15.59 -2.57
CA HIS A 33 -20.55 -16.94 -2.30
C HIS A 33 -19.44 -17.34 -3.29
N SER A 34 -18.71 -18.38 -2.91
CA SER A 34 -17.67 -18.97 -3.75
C SER A 34 -18.21 -19.30 -5.15
N SER A 35 -17.41 -19.02 -6.18
CA SER A 35 -17.75 -19.30 -7.58
C SER A 35 -19.04 -18.65 -8.10
N ALA A 36 -19.61 -17.65 -7.40
CA ALA A 36 -20.80 -16.93 -7.84
C ALA A 36 -20.69 -16.42 -9.29
N PHE A 37 -19.52 -15.93 -9.69
CA PHE A 37 -19.22 -15.41 -11.03
C PHE A 37 -18.16 -16.25 -11.76
N ARG A 38 -18.02 -17.53 -11.42
CA ARG A 38 -16.97 -18.36 -12.03
C ARG A 38 -17.17 -18.50 -13.54
N HIS A 39 -16.10 -18.39 -14.33
CA HIS A 39 -16.16 -18.49 -15.80
C HIS A 39 -17.15 -17.50 -16.45
N ALA A 40 -17.42 -16.37 -15.80
CA ALA A 40 -18.31 -15.35 -16.35
C ALA A 40 -17.58 -14.52 -17.43
N HIS A 41 -17.15 -15.20 -18.49
CA HIS A 41 -16.20 -14.69 -19.49
C HIS A 41 -16.74 -13.51 -20.29
N ASN A 42 -18.06 -13.33 -20.37
CA ASN A 42 -18.64 -12.23 -21.15
C ASN A 42 -19.08 -11.05 -20.26
N ILE A 43 -18.85 -11.07 -18.94
CA ILE A 43 -19.12 -9.88 -18.12
C ILE A 43 -18.06 -8.82 -18.41
N ARG A 44 -18.49 -7.62 -18.80
CA ARG A 44 -17.64 -6.45 -19.06
C ARG A 44 -17.64 -5.47 -17.90
N GLU A 45 -18.77 -5.33 -17.22
CA GLU A 45 -18.90 -4.44 -16.07
C GLU A 45 -19.66 -5.15 -14.95
N LEU A 46 -19.08 -5.16 -13.76
CA LEU A 46 -19.69 -5.69 -12.55
C LEU A 46 -19.61 -4.64 -11.44
N THR A 47 -20.76 -4.22 -10.95
CA THR A 47 -20.84 -3.39 -9.73
C THR A 47 -21.61 -4.10 -8.63
N ILE A 48 -21.02 -4.20 -7.45
CA ILE A 48 -21.66 -4.75 -6.25
C ILE A 48 -21.54 -3.74 -5.10
N SER A 49 -22.66 -3.31 -4.55
CA SER A 49 -22.70 -2.41 -3.39
C SER A 49 -23.46 -3.07 -2.24
N GLY A 50 -22.79 -3.23 -1.10
CA GLY A 50 -23.37 -3.67 0.16
C GLY A 50 -22.94 -2.76 1.32
N SER A 51 -23.46 -3.01 2.52
CA SER A 51 -23.00 -2.35 3.77
C SER A 51 -22.03 -3.23 4.57
N ASP A 52 -22.22 -4.55 4.45
CA ASP A 52 -21.51 -5.58 5.22
C ASP A 52 -21.16 -6.75 4.30
N LEU A 53 -20.57 -6.44 3.15
CA LEU A 53 -20.36 -7.41 2.09
C LEU A 53 -19.18 -8.34 2.42
N ALA A 54 -19.47 -9.63 2.52
CA ALA A 54 -18.48 -10.69 2.57
C ALA A 54 -18.22 -11.26 1.17
N LEU A 55 -16.96 -11.28 0.76
CA LEU A 55 -16.50 -11.87 -0.50
C LEU A 55 -15.82 -13.21 -0.21
N SER A 56 -16.45 -14.31 -0.61
CA SER A 56 -15.89 -15.63 -0.39
C SER A 56 -14.81 -15.99 -1.42
N ARG A 57 -13.97 -16.96 -1.06
CA ARG A 57 -12.89 -17.50 -1.87
C ARG A 57 -13.40 -17.85 -3.27
N HIS A 58 -12.65 -17.47 -4.31
CA HIS A 58 -12.98 -17.74 -5.70
C HIS A 58 -14.32 -17.15 -6.18
N ALA A 59 -14.91 -16.16 -5.50
CA ALA A 59 -16.16 -15.55 -5.94
C ALA A 59 -16.08 -15.00 -7.38
N PHE A 60 -14.91 -14.49 -7.78
CA PHE A 60 -14.63 -13.93 -9.10
C PHE A 60 -13.58 -14.73 -9.88
N ALA A 61 -13.49 -16.05 -9.66
CA ALA A 61 -12.48 -16.89 -10.29
C ALA A 61 -12.73 -17.14 -11.79
N SER A 62 -11.64 -17.30 -12.55
CA SER A 62 -11.66 -17.62 -13.97
C SER A 62 -12.41 -16.59 -14.82
N ILE A 63 -12.45 -15.32 -14.40
CA ILE A 63 -12.97 -14.23 -15.22
C ILE A 63 -11.83 -13.68 -16.08
N THR A 64 -11.99 -13.77 -17.40
CA THR A 64 -10.89 -13.47 -18.34
C THR A 64 -11.10 -12.21 -19.17
N GLN A 65 -12.24 -11.51 -19.01
CA GLN A 65 -12.55 -10.33 -19.82
C GLN A 65 -13.44 -9.30 -19.10
N LEU A 66 -13.10 -8.95 -17.86
CA LEU A 66 -13.80 -7.87 -17.14
C LEU A 66 -13.11 -6.53 -17.42
N ASP A 67 -13.86 -5.53 -17.85
CA ASP A 67 -13.30 -4.19 -18.03
C ASP A 67 -13.39 -3.41 -16.70
N PHE A 68 -14.54 -3.44 -16.03
CA PHE A 68 -14.75 -2.63 -14.82
C PHE A 68 -15.34 -3.47 -13.68
N LEU A 69 -14.60 -3.56 -12.58
CA LEU A 69 -15.08 -4.08 -11.31
C LEU A 69 -15.22 -2.94 -10.31
N THR A 70 -16.41 -2.73 -9.77
CA THR A 70 -16.62 -1.84 -8.62
C THR A 70 -17.26 -2.61 -7.47
N ILE A 71 -16.60 -2.64 -6.31
CA ILE A 71 -17.14 -3.24 -5.10
C ILE A 71 -17.14 -2.19 -3.98
N THR A 72 -18.26 -2.08 -3.25
CA THR A 72 -18.41 -1.10 -2.16
C THR A 72 -18.95 -1.76 -0.89
N GLY A 73 -18.40 -1.35 0.27
CA GLY A 73 -18.87 -1.73 1.61
C GLY A 73 -18.48 -3.15 1.99
N VAL A 74 -17.22 -3.52 1.75
CA VAL A 74 -16.68 -4.86 2.04
C VAL A 74 -16.21 -4.92 3.48
N THR A 75 -16.64 -5.95 4.22
CA THR A 75 -16.20 -6.20 5.61
C THR A 75 -15.44 -7.50 5.77
N VAL A 76 -15.44 -8.37 4.76
CA VAL A 76 -14.65 -9.61 4.74
C VAL A 76 -14.18 -9.89 3.32
N ILE A 77 -12.89 -10.14 3.15
CA ILE A 77 -12.29 -10.67 1.91
C ILE A 77 -11.60 -11.99 2.26
N GLU A 78 -12.10 -13.08 1.71
CA GLU A 78 -11.37 -14.36 1.77
C GLU A 78 -10.23 -14.37 0.72
N PRO A 79 -9.12 -15.10 0.95
CA PRO A 79 -8.02 -15.21 0.00
C PRO A 79 -8.46 -15.75 -1.37
N GLN A 80 -7.61 -15.60 -2.40
CA GLN A 80 -7.82 -16.23 -3.71
C GLN A 80 -9.14 -15.82 -4.40
N LEU A 81 -9.53 -14.56 -4.20
CA LEU A 81 -10.77 -14.00 -4.74
C LEU A 81 -10.81 -14.02 -6.28
N PHE A 82 -9.67 -13.75 -6.92
CA PHE A 82 -9.50 -13.59 -8.37
C PHE A 82 -8.74 -14.74 -9.05
N THR A 83 -8.72 -15.95 -8.47
CA THR A 83 -7.94 -17.07 -9.01
C THR A 83 -8.14 -17.31 -10.50
N ASN A 84 -7.05 -17.45 -11.25
CA ASN A 84 -7.03 -17.63 -12.71
C ASN A 84 -7.77 -16.54 -13.50
N SER A 85 -7.86 -15.33 -12.97
CA SER A 85 -8.65 -14.26 -13.59
C SER A 85 -7.71 -13.20 -14.16
N THR A 86 -7.48 -13.29 -15.46
CA THR A 86 -6.28 -12.70 -16.05
C THR A 86 -6.47 -11.29 -16.58
N ARG A 87 -7.70 -10.78 -16.79
CA ARG A 87 -7.92 -9.45 -17.40
C ARG A 87 -9.02 -8.66 -16.68
N PHE A 88 -8.59 -7.64 -15.94
CA PHE A 88 -9.43 -6.64 -15.29
C PHE A 88 -8.93 -5.26 -15.73
N HIS A 89 -9.64 -4.48 -16.52
CA HIS A 89 -9.07 -3.17 -16.89
C HIS A 89 -8.97 -2.26 -15.65
N ILE A 90 -10.06 -2.08 -14.91
CA ILE A 90 -10.10 -1.29 -13.67
C ILE A 90 -10.74 -2.09 -12.54
N VAL A 91 -10.05 -2.16 -11.40
CA VAL A 91 -10.59 -2.67 -10.13
C VAL A 91 -10.76 -1.50 -9.17
N HIS A 92 -11.99 -1.25 -8.74
CA HIS A 92 -12.34 -0.17 -7.84
C HIS A 92 -12.99 -0.70 -6.57
N LEU A 93 -12.26 -0.60 -5.47
CA LEU A 93 -12.74 -0.95 -4.13
C LEU A 93 -13.02 0.32 -3.34
N LYS A 94 -14.22 0.41 -2.77
CA LYS A 94 -14.66 1.54 -1.94
C LYS A 94 -15.12 1.03 -0.58
N GLU A 95 -14.85 1.77 0.48
CA GLU A 95 -15.39 1.45 1.81
C GLU A 95 -15.05 0.01 2.24
N VAL A 96 -13.81 -0.42 1.98
CA VAL A 96 -13.30 -1.70 2.47
C VAL A 96 -12.93 -1.52 3.95
N ASN A 97 -13.72 -2.12 4.82
CA ASN A 97 -13.62 -2.02 6.28
C ASN A 97 -12.95 -3.25 6.90
N CYS A 98 -12.09 -3.93 6.15
CA CYS A 98 -11.29 -5.07 6.60
C CYS A 98 -9.87 -4.99 6.06
N GLU A 99 -8.97 -5.79 6.61
CA GLU A 99 -7.63 -5.95 6.03
C GLU A 99 -7.72 -6.62 4.66
N ILE A 100 -6.82 -6.21 3.75
CA ILE A 100 -6.63 -6.89 2.48
C ILE A 100 -5.73 -8.09 2.73
N PRO A 101 -6.18 -9.32 2.44
CA PRO A 101 -5.35 -10.51 2.64
C PRO A 101 -4.04 -10.41 1.83
N PRO A 102 -2.94 -11.00 2.32
CA PRO A 102 -1.73 -11.14 1.52
C PRO A 102 -2.05 -11.75 0.16
N ARG A 103 -1.44 -11.21 -0.90
CA ARG A 103 -1.61 -11.72 -2.27
C ARG A 103 -3.04 -11.66 -2.80
N ALA A 104 -3.93 -10.84 -2.22
CA ALA A 104 -5.30 -10.68 -2.71
C ALA A 104 -5.39 -10.30 -4.20
N PHE A 105 -4.36 -9.66 -4.74
CA PHE A 105 -4.26 -9.20 -6.13
C PHE A 105 -3.28 -10.01 -6.99
N GLU A 106 -2.74 -11.13 -6.49
CA GLU A 106 -1.66 -11.90 -7.17
C GLU A 106 -2.03 -12.39 -8.56
N ASP A 107 -3.30 -12.76 -8.78
CA ASP A 107 -3.78 -13.24 -10.06
C ASP A 107 -4.21 -12.12 -11.03
N LEU A 108 -4.24 -10.85 -10.59
CA LEU A 108 -4.58 -9.69 -11.42
C LEU A 108 -3.42 -9.27 -12.33
N ALA A 109 -2.88 -10.22 -13.09
CA ALA A 109 -1.69 -10.02 -13.92
C ALA A 109 -1.89 -8.96 -15.01
N HIS A 110 -3.10 -8.87 -15.61
CA HIS A 110 -3.41 -7.85 -16.63
C HIS A 110 -4.39 -6.79 -16.12
N VAL A 111 -4.06 -6.18 -14.97
CA VAL A 111 -4.77 -5.01 -14.47
C VAL A 111 -4.15 -3.71 -14.97
N HIS A 112 -4.95 -2.73 -15.36
CA HIS A 112 -4.44 -1.41 -15.74
C HIS A 112 -4.49 -0.45 -14.54
N GLN A 113 -5.61 -0.39 -13.82
CA GLN A 113 -5.77 0.49 -12.67
C GLN A 113 -6.42 -0.20 -11.47
N VAL A 114 -5.85 0.00 -10.29
CA VAL A 114 -6.45 -0.38 -9.00
C VAL A 114 -6.72 0.89 -8.20
N LEU A 115 -7.99 1.10 -7.87
CA LEU A 115 -8.46 2.23 -7.08
C LEU A 115 -8.99 1.71 -5.75
N ILE A 116 -8.41 2.15 -4.64
CA ILE A 116 -8.92 1.83 -3.31
C ILE A 116 -9.15 3.13 -2.54
N GLN A 117 -10.41 3.39 -2.20
CA GLN A 117 -10.77 4.64 -1.52
C GLN A 117 -11.72 4.48 -0.35
N ARG A 118 -11.70 5.46 0.56
CA ARG A 118 -12.61 5.52 1.74
C ARG A 118 -12.57 4.24 2.57
N SER A 119 -11.44 3.55 2.60
CA SER A 119 -11.27 2.23 3.20
C SER A 119 -10.44 2.30 4.47
N ARG A 120 -10.64 1.36 5.40
CA ARG A 120 -9.93 1.29 6.68
C ARG A 120 -8.69 0.39 6.60
N ILE A 121 -7.95 0.52 5.50
CA ILE A 121 -6.71 -0.24 5.30
C ILE A 121 -5.67 0.35 6.24
N SER A 122 -5.33 -0.38 7.30
CA SER A 122 -4.37 0.06 8.32
C SER A 122 -2.92 -0.09 7.88
N THR A 123 -2.63 -1.10 7.06
CA THR A 123 -1.26 -1.48 6.70
C THR A 123 -1.15 -1.79 5.21
N ILE A 124 -0.11 -1.27 4.56
CA ILE A 124 0.40 -1.82 3.30
C ILE A 124 1.56 -2.75 3.63
N SER A 125 1.32 -4.06 3.54
CA SER A 125 2.32 -5.08 3.86
C SER A 125 3.42 -5.19 2.78
N THR A 126 4.53 -5.82 3.14
CA THR A 126 5.55 -6.23 2.18
C THR A 126 4.89 -7.04 1.07
N ASP A 127 5.25 -6.76 -0.18
CA ASP A 127 4.77 -7.52 -1.33
C ASP A 127 3.23 -7.48 -1.52
N ALA A 128 2.53 -6.49 -0.95
CA ALA A 128 1.08 -6.33 -1.01
C ALA A 128 0.51 -6.31 -2.45
N PHE A 129 1.32 -5.89 -3.41
CA PHE A 129 0.96 -5.74 -4.83
C PHE A 129 1.62 -6.77 -5.75
N THR A 130 2.13 -7.87 -5.18
CA THR A 130 2.74 -8.97 -5.93
C THR A 130 1.77 -9.53 -6.95
N GLY A 131 2.30 -9.93 -8.12
CA GLY A 131 1.54 -10.54 -9.20
C GLY A 131 0.85 -9.56 -10.16
N MET A 132 0.71 -8.29 -9.77
CA MET A 132 0.20 -7.23 -10.66
C MET A 132 1.28 -6.76 -11.64
N SER A 133 1.56 -7.58 -12.65
CA SER A 133 2.66 -7.34 -13.57
C SER A 133 2.41 -6.22 -14.57
N THR A 134 1.17 -5.92 -14.97
CA THR A 134 0.90 -4.84 -15.95
C THR A 134 0.30 -3.56 -15.37
N VAL A 135 0.21 -3.44 -14.04
CA VAL A 135 -0.49 -2.30 -13.42
C VAL A 135 0.17 -0.98 -13.80
N GLU A 136 -0.60 -0.07 -14.39
CA GLU A 136 -0.12 1.28 -14.69
C GLU A 136 -0.35 2.19 -13.49
N THR A 137 -1.45 2.04 -12.75
CA THR A 137 -1.74 2.93 -11.64
C THR A 137 -2.40 2.21 -10.45
N VAL A 138 -1.85 2.43 -9.26
CA VAL A 138 -2.50 2.09 -7.98
C VAL A 138 -2.78 3.39 -7.24
N GLU A 139 -4.04 3.67 -6.94
CA GLU A 139 -4.42 4.82 -6.11
C GLU A 139 -5.02 4.37 -4.79
N LEU A 140 -4.39 4.81 -3.70
CA LEU A 140 -4.81 4.61 -2.32
C LEU A 140 -5.21 5.96 -1.75
N PHE A 141 -6.50 6.24 -1.79
CA PHE A 141 -7.02 7.59 -1.62
C PHE A 141 -8.09 7.68 -0.51
N ASP A 142 -7.94 8.56 0.49
CA ASP A 142 -8.92 8.68 1.60
C ASP A 142 -9.01 7.39 2.44
N ASN A 143 -7.88 6.73 2.68
CA ASN A 143 -7.83 5.53 3.54
C ASN A 143 -7.20 5.86 4.91
N GLN A 144 -7.07 4.84 5.76
CA GLN A 144 -6.51 4.97 7.12
C GLN A 144 -5.17 4.23 7.24
N ILE A 145 -4.29 4.40 6.25
CA ILE A 145 -3.01 3.68 6.18
C ILE A 145 -2.04 4.21 7.23
N GLY A 146 -1.98 3.54 8.38
CA GLY A 146 -1.07 3.83 9.49
C GLY A 146 0.35 3.31 9.25
N MET A 147 0.53 2.16 8.60
CA MET A 147 1.85 1.59 8.36
C MET A 147 2.11 1.27 6.89
N ILE A 148 3.27 1.67 6.39
CA ILE A 148 3.81 1.20 5.10
C ILE A 148 5.06 0.37 5.39
N ALA A 149 4.99 -0.91 5.05
CA ALA A 149 6.06 -1.86 5.33
C ALA A 149 7.31 -1.62 4.45
N ALA A 150 8.44 -2.17 4.87
CA ALA A 150 9.64 -2.22 4.04
C ALA A 150 9.32 -2.98 2.75
N ARG A 151 9.79 -2.46 1.61
CA ARG A 151 9.61 -3.10 0.30
C ARG A 151 8.14 -3.35 -0.11
N ALA A 152 7.18 -2.60 0.45
CA ALA A 152 5.75 -2.71 0.12
C ALA A 152 5.46 -2.65 -1.39
N PHE A 153 6.29 -1.95 -2.15
CA PHE A 153 6.15 -1.74 -3.60
C PHE A 153 7.24 -2.43 -4.43
N ALA A 154 8.07 -3.29 -3.83
CA ALA A 154 9.24 -3.87 -4.50
C ALA A 154 8.89 -4.91 -5.59
N SER A 155 7.69 -5.50 -5.52
CA SER A 155 7.24 -6.52 -6.47
C SER A 155 6.62 -5.95 -7.75
N ILE A 156 6.54 -4.63 -7.88
CA ILE A 156 6.01 -3.95 -9.08
C ILE A 156 7.16 -3.75 -10.06
N ILE A 157 7.20 -4.58 -11.10
CA ILE A 157 8.35 -4.71 -12.01
C ILE A 157 8.20 -3.82 -13.27
N ASN A 158 6.98 -3.41 -13.62
CA ASN A 158 6.69 -2.57 -14.78
C ASN A 158 6.26 -1.16 -14.34
N LEU A 159 6.26 -0.20 -15.27
CA LEU A 159 5.96 1.24 -15.09
C LEU A 159 4.58 1.53 -14.46
N GLY A 160 4.46 1.21 -13.18
CA GLY A 160 3.34 1.56 -12.32
C GLY A 160 3.59 2.91 -11.65
N ARG A 161 2.54 3.72 -11.56
CA ARG A 161 2.46 4.90 -10.70
C ARG A 161 1.69 4.50 -9.45
N ILE A 162 2.21 4.84 -8.29
CA ILE A 162 1.46 4.67 -7.04
C ILE A 162 1.13 6.04 -6.52
N ARG A 163 -0.14 6.27 -6.21
CA ARG A 163 -0.60 7.50 -5.58
C ARG A 163 -1.16 7.16 -4.21
N ILE A 164 -0.51 7.65 -3.15
CA ILE A 164 -0.96 7.53 -1.76
C ILE A 164 -1.38 8.91 -1.31
N ALA A 165 -2.67 9.11 -1.08
CA ALA A 165 -3.18 10.44 -0.79
C ALA A 165 -4.29 10.49 0.24
N ARG A 166 -4.28 11.53 1.07
CA ARG A 166 -5.24 11.73 2.18
C ARG A 166 -5.32 10.50 3.10
N ASN A 167 -4.18 10.04 3.58
CA ASN A 167 -4.06 9.02 4.63
C ASN A 167 -3.43 9.60 5.91
N HIS A 168 -3.46 8.81 6.97
CA HIS A 168 -2.78 9.08 8.23
C HIS A 168 -1.72 8.00 8.49
N ILE A 169 -0.46 8.31 8.18
CA ILE A 169 0.69 7.38 8.22
C ILE A 169 1.45 7.58 9.53
N ASP A 170 1.30 6.62 10.44
CA ASP A 170 2.00 6.59 11.73
C ASP A 170 3.45 6.12 11.58
N THR A 171 3.72 5.19 10.66
CA THR A 171 5.02 4.51 10.57
C THR A 171 5.41 4.19 9.13
N LEU A 172 6.61 4.65 8.74
CA LEU A 172 7.34 4.21 7.56
C LEU A 172 8.47 3.29 8.03
N GLN A 173 8.41 2.00 7.73
CA GLN A 173 9.39 1.04 8.28
C GLN A 173 10.81 1.29 7.77
N THR A 174 10.98 1.72 6.53
CA THR A 174 12.26 2.14 5.97
C THR A 174 12.09 3.35 5.07
N VAL A 175 13.20 4.06 4.80
CA VAL A 175 13.23 5.14 3.80
C VAL A 175 12.79 4.63 2.42
N GLU A 176 13.18 3.39 2.09
CA GLU A 176 12.82 2.71 0.84
C GLU A 176 11.33 2.40 0.72
N SER A 177 10.56 2.43 1.81
CA SER A 177 9.10 2.22 1.78
C SER A 177 8.39 3.17 0.83
N LEU A 178 8.93 4.38 0.59
CA LEU A 178 8.38 5.36 -0.35
C LEU A 178 9.28 5.59 -1.58
N LEU A 179 10.55 5.19 -1.54
CA LEU A 179 11.59 5.57 -2.50
C LEU A 179 11.96 4.45 -3.49
N SER A 180 10.96 3.83 -4.12
CA SER A 180 11.22 2.89 -5.21
C SER A 180 11.60 3.65 -6.49
N SER A 181 12.80 3.41 -7.04
CA SER A 181 13.18 3.97 -8.35
C SER A 181 12.49 3.25 -9.52
N ALA A 182 11.98 2.03 -9.29
CA ALA A 182 11.25 1.25 -10.29
C ALA A 182 9.80 1.72 -10.49
N VAL A 183 9.28 2.50 -9.55
CA VAL A 183 7.86 2.89 -9.47
C VAL A 183 7.77 4.39 -9.20
N GLN A 184 6.93 5.11 -9.96
CA GLN A 184 6.69 6.53 -9.65
C GLN A 184 5.71 6.63 -8.47
N THR A 185 6.23 6.66 -7.25
CA THR A 185 5.43 6.85 -6.04
C THR A 185 5.18 8.34 -5.80
N ARG A 186 3.91 8.74 -5.79
CA ARG A 186 3.43 10.06 -5.37
C ARG A 186 2.73 9.94 -4.03
N VAL A 187 3.27 10.63 -3.04
CA VAL A 187 2.72 10.71 -1.69
C VAL A 187 2.29 12.16 -1.48
N GLU A 188 1.00 12.42 -1.32
CA GLU A 188 0.45 13.77 -1.25
C GLU A 188 -0.71 13.88 -0.26
N GLU A 189 -0.84 15.01 0.40
CA GLU A 189 -1.92 15.31 1.33
C GLU A 189 -2.08 14.27 2.45
N ASN A 190 -1.02 13.55 2.80
CA ASN A 190 -1.03 12.64 3.94
C ASN A 190 -0.63 13.39 5.21
N THR A 191 -1.19 12.96 6.32
CA THR A 191 -0.69 13.28 7.66
C THR A 191 0.31 12.21 8.05
N ILE A 192 1.51 12.59 8.48
CA ILE A 192 2.61 11.68 8.82
C ILE A 192 3.07 11.97 10.25
N GLU A 193 3.35 10.94 11.05
CA GLU A 193 4.02 11.16 12.33
C GLU A 193 5.49 11.54 12.09
N CYS A 194 5.85 12.78 12.40
CA CYS A 194 7.14 13.35 12.01
C CYS A 194 8.19 13.27 13.11
N GLY A 195 9.30 12.60 12.82
CA GLY A 195 10.55 12.66 13.56
C GLY A 195 11.73 13.12 12.69
N CYS A 196 12.90 13.36 13.30
CA CYS A 196 14.10 13.79 12.56
C CYS A 196 14.71 12.70 11.67
N ASP A 197 14.29 11.46 11.84
CA ASP A 197 14.51 10.35 10.91
C ASP A 197 13.90 10.61 9.52
N LEU A 198 12.88 11.47 9.41
CA LEU A 198 12.27 11.86 8.13
C LEU A 198 13.01 12.98 7.38
N LEU A 199 14.19 13.42 7.84
CA LEU A 199 14.97 14.48 7.18
C LEU A 199 15.24 14.20 5.70
N TRP A 200 15.37 12.92 5.31
CA TRP A 200 15.52 12.49 3.92
C TRP A 200 14.39 13.01 3.01
N MET A 201 13.15 13.15 3.51
CA MET A 201 12.01 13.65 2.72
C MET A 201 12.26 15.07 2.24
N THR A 202 12.99 15.88 3.02
CA THR A 202 13.31 17.27 2.67
C THR A 202 14.40 17.39 1.61
N ALA A 203 15.23 16.36 1.48
CA ALA A 203 16.34 16.25 0.54
C ALA A 203 16.00 15.42 -0.72
N HIS A 204 14.81 14.84 -0.78
CA HIS A 204 14.34 14.06 -1.92
C HIS A 204 14.27 14.89 -3.21
N GLU A 205 14.50 14.26 -4.36
CA GLU A 205 14.51 14.91 -5.68
C GLU A 205 13.16 15.60 -5.98
N ASP A 206 12.05 14.89 -5.73
CA ASP A 206 10.73 15.50 -5.73
C ASP A 206 10.53 16.33 -4.46
N ARG A 207 10.75 17.64 -4.58
CA ARG A 207 10.57 18.60 -3.49
C ARG A 207 9.16 18.59 -2.92
N ARG A 208 8.14 18.25 -3.74
CA ARG A 208 6.74 18.23 -3.31
C ARG A 208 6.50 17.25 -2.18
N LEU A 209 7.25 16.14 -2.12
CA LEU A 209 7.09 15.10 -1.10
C LEU A 209 7.02 15.67 0.32
N ALA A 210 7.91 16.61 0.67
CA ALA A 210 7.89 17.25 1.99
C ALA A 210 6.98 18.49 2.09
N ASP A 211 6.54 19.05 0.96
CA ASP A 211 5.75 20.28 0.91
C ASP A 211 4.24 20.04 0.86
N VAL A 212 3.80 18.87 0.37
CA VAL A 212 2.38 18.52 0.26
C VAL A 212 1.93 17.44 1.25
N ASN A 213 2.83 16.95 2.11
CA ASN A 213 2.46 16.12 3.26
C ASN A 213 2.66 16.91 4.55
N TYR A 214 1.89 16.55 5.57
CA TYR A 214 1.74 17.32 6.80
C TYR A 214 2.11 16.48 8.01
N CYS A 215 2.66 17.10 9.05
CA CYS A 215 2.92 16.41 10.31
C CYS A 215 1.65 16.32 11.18
N GLY A 216 1.50 15.21 11.91
CA GLY A 216 0.36 14.84 12.76
C GLY A 216 -0.03 15.79 13.91
N ALA A 217 -0.83 15.29 14.87
CA ALA A 217 -1.46 16.11 15.91
C ALA A 217 -0.46 16.90 16.79
N ASN A 218 0.74 16.36 16.98
CA ASN A 218 1.84 17.04 17.69
C ASN A 218 2.65 18.02 16.80
N GLY A 219 2.25 18.17 15.52
CA GLY A 219 2.92 18.91 14.45
C GLY A 219 2.08 20.00 13.75
N VAL A 220 1.00 20.48 14.38
CA VAL A 220 0.19 21.68 14.00
C VAL A 220 -0.23 21.73 12.52
N HIS A 221 -0.35 20.58 11.85
CA HIS A 221 -0.62 20.50 10.40
C HIS A 221 0.36 21.31 9.54
N ARG A 222 1.62 21.46 9.99
CA ARG A 222 2.66 22.06 9.16
C ARG A 222 3.12 21.06 8.11
N THR A 223 3.59 21.57 6.97
CA THR A 223 4.24 20.70 5.98
C THR A 223 5.44 20.00 6.61
N VAL A 224 5.73 18.77 6.18
CA VAL A 224 6.89 17.99 6.66
C VAL A 224 8.16 18.84 6.56
N ARG A 225 8.37 19.55 5.45
CA ARG A 225 9.51 20.45 5.25
C ARG A 225 9.61 21.52 6.34
N THR A 226 8.50 22.21 6.60
CA THR A 226 8.47 23.33 7.56
C THR A 226 8.69 22.84 8.98
N TYR A 227 8.06 21.72 9.34
CA TYR A 227 8.23 21.10 10.65
C TYR A 227 9.69 20.68 10.86
N LEU A 228 10.25 19.85 9.98
CA LEU A 228 11.63 19.35 10.14
C LEU A 228 12.67 20.47 10.12
N ARG A 229 12.47 21.51 9.29
CA ARG A 229 13.32 22.72 9.30
C ARG A 229 13.37 23.40 10.67
N GLN A 230 12.26 23.45 11.39
CA GLN A 230 12.21 24.11 12.69
C GLN A 230 12.69 23.20 13.82
N TYR A 231 12.26 21.94 13.85
CA TYR A 231 12.47 21.06 15.00
C TYR A 231 13.82 20.33 14.95
N CYS A 232 14.31 19.96 13.76
CA CYS A 232 15.54 19.16 13.63
C CYS A 232 16.79 20.00 13.35
N TYR A 233 16.66 21.18 12.72
CA TYR A 233 17.81 22.06 12.47
C TYR A 233 18.09 23.07 13.59
N ARG A 234 17.13 23.31 14.51
CA ARG A 234 17.38 24.16 15.69
C ARG A 234 18.11 23.44 16.82
N THR A 235 18.11 22.10 16.83
CA THR A 235 18.91 21.29 17.75
C THR A 235 20.31 21.04 17.18
N LYS A 236 21.09 22.09 16.94
CA LYS A 236 22.54 21.93 17.07
C LYS A 236 22.79 21.85 18.58
N PRO A 237 23.39 20.78 19.12
CA PRO A 237 23.76 20.79 20.53
C PRO A 237 24.80 21.89 20.72
N THR A 238 24.41 22.99 21.35
CA THR A 238 25.36 23.79 22.10
C THR A 238 25.97 22.85 23.13
N LEU A 239 27.27 22.57 23.04
CA LEU A 239 28.02 21.97 24.14
C LEU A 239 27.90 22.92 25.33
N THR A 240 26.91 22.70 26.17
CA THR A 240 26.94 23.16 27.56
C THR A 240 27.25 21.94 28.40
N SER A 241 28.49 21.90 28.87
CA SER A 241 28.97 20.97 29.87
C SER A 241 28.12 21.07 31.13
N THR A 242 27.26 20.09 31.37
CA THR A 242 26.77 19.79 32.72
C THR A 242 26.63 18.29 32.88
N THR A 243 27.15 17.85 34.01
CA THR A 243 27.43 16.50 34.49
C THR A 243 26.19 15.61 34.66
N SER A 244 26.38 14.34 34.29
CA SER A 244 25.82 13.10 34.86
C SER A 244 24.29 12.94 34.99
N SER A 245 23.72 12.17 34.07
CA SER A 245 22.99 10.93 34.42
C SER A 245 23.04 10.00 33.20
N GLU A 246 23.64 8.82 33.35
CA GLU A 246 23.70 7.80 32.31
C GLU A 246 22.29 7.34 31.93
N ALA A 247 21.81 7.79 30.77
CA ALA A 247 20.75 7.09 30.05
C ALA A 247 21.42 6.32 28.91
N SER A 248 21.61 5.02 29.11
CA SER A 248 22.02 4.13 28.02
C SER A 248 20.80 3.78 27.16
N PHE A 249 20.93 3.96 25.86
CA PHE A 249 19.98 3.42 24.88
C PHE A 249 20.70 2.34 24.07
N VAL A 250 20.01 1.24 23.82
CA VAL A 250 20.51 0.09 23.05
C VAL A 250 19.93 0.18 21.64
N VAL A 251 20.79 0.21 20.63
CA VAL A 251 20.39 0.07 19.22
C VAL A 251 20.59 -1.38 18.83
N THR A 252 19.51 -2.11 18.56
CA THR A 252 19.57 -3.44 17.94
C THR A 252 19.18 -3.34 16.47
N ASN A 253 20.02 -3.90 15.59
CA ASN A 253 19.65 -4.12 14.19
C ASN A 253 18.48 -5.12 14.12
N HIS A 254 17.58 -4.89 13.18
CA HIS A 254 16.30 -5.60 13.03
C HIS A 254 16.42 -7.13 12.84
N ASP A 255 17.60 -7.66 12.54
CA ASP A 255 17.83 -9.07 12.16
C ASP A 255 17.94 -10.09 13.31
N ARG A 256 17.55 -9.75 14.55
CA ARG A 256 17.76 -10.65 15.72
C ARG A 256 16.54 -10.84 16.64
N MET A 257 15.34 -10.97 16.08
CA MET A 257 14.14 -11.38 16.83
C MET A 257 13.59 -12.76 16.40
N LEU A 258 14.47 -13.71 16.08
CA LEU A 258 14.11 -15.14 16.07
C LEU A 258 15.25 -15.96 16.71
N GLY A 259 15.00 -16.47 17.92
CA GLY A 259 15.71 -17.64 18.48
C GLY A 259 16.77 -17.39 19.55
N GLN A 260 16.38 -17.62 20.82
CA GLN A 260 17.12 -18.14 21.99
C GLN A 260 18.49 -17.55 22.45
N PRO A 261 18.80 -17.60 23.77
CA PRO A 261 19.94 -16.91 24.37
C PRO A 261 21.22 -17.77 24.33
N GLU A 262 22.33 -17.22 23.84
CA GLU A 262 23.67 -17.76 24.07
C GLU A 262 24.56 -16.80 24.87
N ALA A 263 25.43 -17.40 25.69
CA ALA A 263 26.23 -16.80 26.76
C ALA A 263 27.35 -15.86 26.28
N PRO A 264 27.85 -14.94 27.14
CA PRO A 264 28.79 -13.92 26.72
C PRO A 264 30.20 -14.50 26.69
N ASN A 265 30.79 -14.60 25.49
CA ASN A 265 32.23 -14.41 25.22
C ASN A 265 32.55 -14.78 23.77
N SER A 266 32.54 -13.81 22.87
CA SER A 266 33.47 -13.79 21.73
C SER A 266 33.58 -12.39 21.14
N ILE A 267 34.81 -11.89 21.08
CA ILE A 267 35.19 -10.69 20.35
C ILE A 267 35.20 -11.09 18.86
N ALA A 268 34.29 -10.53 18.07
CA ALA A 268 34.32 -10.66 16.62
C ALA A 268 34.45 -9.27 15.98
N SER A 269 35.56 -9.07 15.29
CA SER A 269 35.85 -7.88 14.49
C SER A 269 35.14 -8.00 13.13
N TYR A 270 34.40 -6.96 12.73
CA TYR A 270 33.86 -6.87 11.37
C TYR A 270 34.22 -5.53 10.74
N ARG A 271 34.87 -5.62 9.57
CA ARG A 271 35.20 -4.50 8.68
C ARG A 271 33.91 -3.96 8.05
N LEU A 272 33.69 -2.65 8.11
CA LEU A 272 32.69 -1.97 7.27
C LEU A 272 33.22 -1.87 5.84
N SER A 273 32.50 -2.47 4.88
CA SER A 273 32.64 -2.13 3.46
C SER A 273 31.85 -0.86 3.17
N VAL A 274 32.58 0.19 2.79
CA VAL A 274 32.04 1.46 2.31
C VAL A 274 31.59 1.26 0.86
N TYR A 275 30.29 1.41 0.57
CA TYR A 275 29.82 1.63 -0.80
C TYR A 275 29.84 3.12 -1.12
N THR A 276 30.69 3.46 -2.08
CA THR A 276 30.97 4.78 -2.63
C THR A 276 29.76 5.35 -3.37
N ILE A 277 29.29 6.53 -2.95
CA ILE A 277 28.49 7.42 -3.81
C ILE A 277 29.48 8.25 -4.62
N VAL A 278 29.69 7.90 -5.89
CA VAL A 278 30.43 8.76 -6.83
C VAL A 278 29.44 9.76 -7.43
N SER A 279 29.54 11.02 -6.99
CA SER A 279 28.96 12.17 -7.69
C SER A 279 29.80 12.50 -8.92
N VAL A 280 29.19 12.45 -10.11
CA VAL A 280 29.77 13.03 -11.33
C VAL A 280 29.35 14.50 -11.38
N VAL A 281 30.27 15.40 -11.01
CA VAL A 281 30.18 16.82 -11.34
C VAL A 281 30.97 17.03 -12.63
N GLY A 282 30.26 17.28 -13.73
CA GLY A 282 30.84 17.59 -15.03
C GLY A 282 31.50 18.96 -15.03
N PHE A 283 32.77 18.98 -15.45
CA PHE A 283 33.55 20.15 -15.79
C PHE A 283 32.94 20.90 -16.98
N LEU A 284 32.85 22.22 -16.85
CA LEU A 284 32.71 23.18 -17.94
C LEU A 284 33.73 24.30 -17.65
N LEU A 285 34.46 24.71 -18.69
CA LEU A 285 35.43 25.83 -18.79
C LEU A 285 36.92 25.48 -18.61
N LEU A 286 37.55 25.06 -19.71
CA LEU A 286 38.55 25.79 -20.52
C LEU A 286 39.37 24.82 -21.38
#